data_AF-A0A822F344-F1
#
_entry.id   AF-A0A822F344-F1
#
_cell.length_a   1.000
_cell.length_b   1.000
_cell.length_c   1.000
_cell.angle_alpha   90.00
_cell.angle_beta   90.00
_cell.angle_gamma   90.00
#
_symmetry.space_group_name_H-M   'P 1'
#
loop_
_entity.id
_entity.type
_entity.pdbx_description
1 polymer ?
#
loop_
_entity_poly.entity_id
_entity_poly.type
_entity_poly.pdbx_seq_one_letter_code
_entity_poly.pdbx_strand_id
1 'polypeptide(L)'
;MSIDDIGKLYDDLYIYNTTMFSSSSDHEVSKIFQNERLKQDSFLQNVLFQIEIDIRKRSPPYAAISEQSQFEDEAEVLFMIGNPFKVQNIKYIEKENYYLVNLFLLNDFEPNDVRISTDYSDRRNIKNCLSTFTLQMYYVTYIELNIIYRELMNLYPSEKWIEAVKFYRSGQYFQYREKQCQVALDKYKRALMIWRSFDEDNDLNCSIDIGHTYILIGLCYQSLRTDEQVIKKNFDRAHKHYKTAYNNSRCEHERTETLDCLANICAHKMLLPWKDEKL
;
A
#
# COMPACT_ATOMS: atom_id res chain seq x y z
N MET A 1 3.97 -17.72 -11.30
CA MET A 1 4.04 -18.12 -9.86
C MET A 1 4.98 -19.31 -9.74
N SER A 2 5.73 -19.48 -8.64
CA SER A 2 6.59 -20.66 -8.49
C SER A 2 5.78 -21.91 -8.12
N ILE A 3 6.33 -23.10 -8.36
CA ILE A 3 5.64 -24.34 -8.00
C ILE A 3 5.49 -24.48 -6.48
N ASP A 4 6.46 -23.97 -5.72
CA ASP A 4 6.40 -23.93 -4.25
C ASP A 4 5.29 -23.00 -3.77
N ASP A 5 5.09 -21.86 -4.43
CA ASP A 5 4.01 -20.93 -4.08
C ASP A 5 2.64 -21.54 -4.41
N ILE A 6 2.51 -22.25 -5.52
CA ILE A 6 1.28 -23.02 -5.84
C ILE A 6 1.07 -24.12 -4.79
N GLY A 7 2.13 -24.79 -4.36
CA GLY A 7 2.10 -25.79 -3.28
C GLY A 7 1.50 -25.23 -1.99
N LYS A 8 1.91 -24.03 -1.57
CA LYS A 8 1.36 -23.34 -0.38
C LYS A 8 -0.13 -23.01 -0.51
N LEU A 9 -0.66 -22.88 -1.72
CA LEU A 9 -2.09 -22.60 -1.91
C LEU A 9 -2.98 -23.84 -1.68
N TYR A 10 -2.43 -25.06 -1.76
CA TYR A 10 -3.21 -26.31 -1.57
C TYR A 10 -3.65 -26.54 -0.12
N ASP A 11 -3.01 -25.89 0.86
CA ASP A 11 -3.26 -26.09 2.29
C ASP A 11 -4.48 -25.28 2.82
N ASP A 12 -5.56 -25.17 2.04
CA ASP A 12 -6.78 -24.40 2.33
C ASP A 12 -6.50 -22.90 2.67
N LEU A 13 -5.66 -22.26 1.85
CA LEU A 13 -5.17 -20.90 2.10
C LEU A 13 -6.21 -19.81 1.76
N TYR A 14 -6.18 -18.72 2.54
CA TYR A 14 -6.78 -17.43 2.15
C TYR A 14 -5.73 -16.53 1.49
N ILE A 15 -6.07 -15.91 0.37
CA ILE A 15 -5.22 -14.96 -0.35
C ILE A 15 -5.82 -13.55 -0.20
N TYR A 16 -4.96 -12.56 -0.03
CA TYR A 16 -5.34 -11.14 -0.02
C TYR A 16 -4.65 -10.43 -1.15
N ASN A 17 -5.37 -9.58 -1.86
CA ASN A 17 -4.73 -8.66 -2.80
C ASN A 17 -4.19 -7.44 -2.04
N THR A 18 -2.90 -7.16 -2.24
CA THR A 18 -2.20 -6.02 -1.63
C THR A 18 -2.22 -4.77 -2.50
N THR A 19 -2.78 -4.86 -3.70
CA THR A 19 -3.00 -3.76 -4.64
C THR A 19 -4.39 -3.86 -5.24
N MET A 20 -4.91 -2.74 -5.77
CA MET A 20 -6.05 -2.81 -6.67
C MET A 20 -5.63 -3.56 -7.94
N PHE A 21 -6.51 -4.40 -8.45
CA PHE A 21 -6.30 -5.12 -9.71
C PHE A 21 -7.62 -5.21 -10.43
N SER A 22 -7.57 -5.26 -11.76
CA SER A 22 -8.72 -5.56 -12.60
C SER A 22 -8.58 -6.93 -13.25
N SER A 23 -9.72 -7.47 -13.67
CA SER A 23 -9.83 -8.75 -14.37
C SER A 23 -11.02 -8.70 -15.32
N SER A 24 -11.07 -9.61 -16.27
CA SER A 24 -12.18 -9.70 -17.22
C SER A 24 -13.19 -10.76 -16.76
N SER A 25 -14.48 -10.51 -16.95
CA SER A 25 -15.46 -11.60 -16.90
C SER A 25 -15.47 -12.44 -18.18
N ASP A 26 -14.73 -12.03 -19.21
CA ASP A 26 -14.49 -12.85 -20.40
C ASP A 26 -13.26 -13.75 -20.20
N HIS A 27 -13.52 -15.05 -20.26
CA HIS A 27 -12.51 -16.09 -20.10
C HIS A 27 -11.45 -16.06 -21.21
N GLU A 28 -11.85 -15.77 -22.45
CA GLU A 28 -10.92 -15.76 -23.58
C GLU A 28 -10.01 -14.54 -23.52
N VAL A 29 -10.53 -13.38 -23.09
CA VAL A 29 -9.69 -12.19 -22.82
C VAL A 29 -8.67 -12.49 -21.72
N SER A 30 -9.09 -13.16 -20.65
CA SER A 30 -8.18 -13.55 -19.56
C SER A 30 -7.08 -14.51 -20.02
N LYS A 31 -7.36 -15.41 -20.97
CA LYS A 31 -6.36 -16.31 -21.57
C LYS A 31 -5.33 -15.60 -22.43
N ILE A 32 -5.69 -14.47 -23.08
CA ILE A 32 -4.74 -13.67 -23.86
C ILE A 32 -3.60 -13.22 -22.93
N PHE A 33 -3.94 -12.61 -21.79
CA PHE A 33 -2.96 -12.15 -20.81
C PHE A 33 -2.14 -13.28 -20.17
N GLN A 34 -2.73 -14.47 -20.01
CA GLN A 34 -2.03 -15.64 -19.49
C GLN A 34 -0.97 -16.18 -20.47
N ASN A 35 -1.24 -16.12 -21.78
CA ASN A 35 -0.35 -16.66 -22.81
C ASN A 35 0.72 -15.67 -23.29
N GLU A 36 0.55 -14.38 -23.03
CA GLU A 36 1.41 -13.35 -23.60
C GLU A 36 2.80 -13.24 -22.96
N ARG A 37 3.04 -13.76 -21.73
CA ARG A 37 4.18 -13.25 -20.95
C ARG A 37 5.42 -14.10 -20.75
N LEU A 38 5.43 -15.42 -20.67
CA LEU A 38 6.70 -16.17 -20.54
C LEU A 38 6.56 -17.60 -21.07
N LYS A 39 7.63 -18.13 -21.71
CA LYS A 39 7.78 -19.58 -21.79
C LYS A 39 7.90 -20.08 -20.35
N GLN A 40 7.03 -21.01 -19.96
CA GLN A 40 7.21 -21.68 -18.68
C GLN A 40 8.63 -22.26 -18.60
N ASP A 41 9.26 -22.07 -17.45
CA ASP A 41 10.50 -22.74 -17.11
C ASP A 41 10.31 -23.55 -15.82
N SER A 42 11.37 -24.20 -15.36
CA SER A 42 11.33 -25.02 -14.14
C SER A 42 10.97 -24.22 -12.88
N PHE A 43 11.00 -22.88 -12.92
CA PHE A 43 10.80 -22.01 -11.78
C PHE A 43 9.49 -21.22 -11.82
N LEU A 44 8.97 -20.88 -13.02
CA LEU A 44 7.78 -20.06 -13.18
C LEU A 44 6.70 -20.78 -13.99
N GLN A 45 5.54 -20.92 -13.35
CA GLN A 45 4.33 -21.51 -13.91
C GLN A 45 3.32 -20.44 -14.32
N ASN A 46 2.60 -20.70 -15.41
CA ASN A 46 1.44 -19.90 -15.81
C ASN A 46 0.27 -20.26 -14.90
N VAL A 47 -0.39 -19.23 -14.37
CA VAL A 47 -1.54 -19.38 -13.48
C VAL A 47 -2.66 -18.50 -13.98
N LEU A 48 -3.85 -19.08 -14.12
CA LEU A 48 -5.09 -18.37 -14.36
C LEU A 48 -5.92 -18.41 -13.08
N PHE A 49 -6.27 -17.24 -12.56
CA PHE A 49 -7.17 -17.12 -11.42
C PHE A 49 -8.60 -16.93 -11.91
N GLN A 50 -9.51 -17.78 -11.43
CA GLN A 50 -10.94 -17.65 -11.68
C GLN A 50 -11.62 -17.26 -10.37
N ILE A 51 -12.28 -16.10 -10.35
CA ILE A 51 -12.88 -15.52 -9.15
C ILE A 51 -14.40 -15.68 -9.22
N GLU A 52 -14.96 -16.42 -8.28
CA GLU A 52 -16.40 -16.53 -8.06
C GLU A 52 -16.86 -15.45 -7.06
N ILE A 53 -17.98 -14.80 -7.39
CA ILE A 53 -18.53 -13.69 -6.62
C ILE A 53 -20.02 -13.94 -6.35
N ASP A 54 -20.45 -13.81 -5.10
CA ASP A 54 -21.88 -13.75 -4.77
C ASP A 54 -22.41 -12.31 -4.91
N ILE A 55 -23.05 -12.05 -6.04
CA ILE A 55 -23.60 -10.73 -6.40
C ILE A 55 -24.80 -10.28 -5.54
N ARG A 56 -25.32 -11.13 -4.66
CA ARG A 56 -26.48 -10.80 -3.81
C ARG A 56 -26.07 -10.04 -2.54
N LYS A 57 -24.77 -9.92 -2.28
CA LYS A 57 -24.19 -9.29 -1.08
C LYS A 57 -24.16 -7.76 -1.18
N ARG A 58 -24.26 -7.06 -0.04
CA ARG A 58 -24.69 -5.63 0.02
C ARG A 58 -23.60 -4.62 -0.31
N SER A 59 -22.34 -4.93 -0.03
CA SER A 59 -21.22 -4.01 -0.21
C SER A 59 -20.18 -4.64 -1.13
N PRO A 60 -20.28 -4.48 -2.46
CA PRO A 60 -19.34 -5.11 -3.38
C PRO A 60 -18.00 -4.37 -3.30
N PRO A 61 -16.90 -5.04 -2.88
CA PRO A 61 -15.57 -4.44 -2.92
C PRO A 61 -14.96 -4.55 -4.33
N TYR A 62 -15.81 -4.46 -5.34
CA TYR A 62 -15.49 -4.55 -6.75
C TYR A 62 -16.48 -3.71 -7.55
N ALA A 63 -16.08 -3.29 -8.75
CA ALA A 63 -16.91 -2.50 -9.66
C ALA A 63 -16.74 -3.01 -11.08
N ALA A 64 -17.85 -3.14 -11.82
CA ALA A 64 -17.78 -3.26 -13.27
C ALA A 64 -17.34 -1.91 -13.84
N ILE A 65 -16.27 -1.92 -14.62
CA ILE A 65 -15.63 -0.73 -15.20
C ILE A 65 -15.45 -0.86 -16.71
N SER A 66 -16.32 -1.64 -17.37
CA SER A 66 -16.26 -1.89 -18.81
C SER A 66 -16.26 -0.59 -19.64
N GLU A 67 -16.99 0.43 -19.19
CA GLU A 67 -17.00 1.76 -19.83
C GLU A 67 -15.65 2.52 -19.74
N GLN A 68 -14.76 2.07 -18.86
CA GLN A 68 -13.42 2.63 -18.66
C GLN A 68 -12.32 1.68 -19.16
N SER A 69 -12.66 0.49 -19.66
CA SER A 69 -11.67 -0.44 -20.23
C SER A 69 -11.03 0.15 -21.48
N GLN A 70 -9.76 -0.17 -21.68
CA GLN A 70 -9.06 0.10 -22.94
C GLN A 70 -9.65 -0.71 -24.11
N PHE A 71 -10.34 -1.81 -23.83
CA PHE A 71 -10.96 -2.69 -24.80
C PHE A 71 -12.47 -2.50 -24.77
N GLU A 72 -13.06 -1.97 -25.85
CA GLU A 72 -14.48 -1.60 -25.92
C GLU A 72 -15.44 -2.76 -25.57
N ASP A 73 -15.03 -3.98 -25.86
CA ASP A 73 -15.84 -5.19 -25.64
C ASP A 73 -15.43 -5.98 -24.37
N GLU A 74 -14.49 -5.48 -23.57
CA GLU A 74 -14.07 -6.16 -22.36
C GLU A 74 -15.03 -5.86 -21.20
N ALA A 75 -15.60 -6.92 -20.64
CA ALA A 75 -16.37 -6.86 -19.41
C ALA A 75 -15.42 -6.78 -18.17
N GLU A 76 -14.68 -5.68 -18.07
CA GLU A 76 -13.68 -5.48 -17.02
C GLU A 76 -14.32 -5.23 -15.64
N VAL A 77 -13.74 -5.86 -14.62
CA VAL A 77 -14.12 -5.78 -13.21
C VAL A 77 -12.90 -5.40 -12.38
N LEU A 78 -13.00 -4.28 -11.66
CA LEU A 78 -11.98 -3.76 -10.76
C LEU A 78 -12.24 -4.24 -9.33
N PHE A 79 -11.22 -4.78 -8.66
CA PHE A 79 -11.27 -5.19 -7.26
C PHE A 79 -10.52 -4.21 -6.37
N MET A 80 -11.14 -3.85 -5.25
CA MET A 80 -10.51 -3.04 -4.21
C MET A 80 -9.39 -3.81 -3.50
N ILE A 81 -8.44 -3.06 -2.96
CA ILE A 81 -7.35 -3.58 -2.12
C ILE A 81 -7.90 -4.28 -0.86
N GLY A 82 -7.24 -5.36 -0.42
CA GLY A 82 -7.52 -6.01 0.86
C GLY A 82 -8.69 -7.00 0.83
N ASN A 83 -9.16 -7.38 -0.35
CA ASN A 83 -10.20 -8.38 -0.49
C ASN A 83 -9.68 -9.78 -0.15
N PRO A 84 -10.39 -10.51 0.72
CA PRO A 84 -10.11 -11.92 0.99
C PRO A 84 -10.61 -12.80 -0.17
N PHE A 85 -9.77 -13.74 -0.58
CA PHE A 85 -10.15 -14.80 -1.51
C PHE A 85 -9.88 -16.15 -0.86
N LYS A 86 -10.91 -16.97 -0.75
CA LYS A 86 -10.75 -18.36 -0.32
C LYS A 86 -10.36 -19.20 -1.54
N VAL A 87 -9.23 -19.90 -1.48
CA VAL A 87 -8.87 -20.89 -2.50
C VAL A 87 -9.86 -22.06 -2.38
N GLN A 88 -10.57 -22.35 -3.47
CA GLN A 88 -11.51 -23.47 -3.54
C GLN A 88 -10.85 -24.71 -4.11
N ASN A 89 -10.07 -24.54 -5.18
CA ASN A 89 -9.49 -25.66 -5.91
C ASN A 89 -8.37 -25.17 -6.82
N ILE A 90 -7.36 -26.01 -7.01
CA ILE A 90 -6.23 -25.80 -7.91
C ILE A 90 -6.16 -26.99 -8.84
N LYS A 91 -6.16 -26.73 -10.15
CA LYS A 91 -6.10 -27.77 -11.18
C LYS A 91 -5.05 -27.42 -12.22
N TYR A 92 -4.28 -28.41 -12.63
CA TYR A 92 -3.40 -28.26 -13.78
C TYR A 92 -4.16 -28.61 -15.07
N ILE A 93 -4.15 -27.70 -16.05
CA ILE A 93 -4.79 -27.86 -17.35
C ILE A 93 -3.71 -28.26 -18.36
N GLU A 94 -3.45 -29.57 -18.49
CA GLU A 94 -2.35 -30.10 -19.30
C GLU A 94 -2.36 -29.62 -20.75
N LYS A 95 -3.54 -29.59 -21.39
CA LYS A 95 -3.69 -29.21 -22.81
C LYS A 95 -3.27 -27.77 -23.08
N GLU A 96 -3.55 -26.88 -22.14
CA GLU A 96 -3.29 -25.44 -22.27
C GLU A 96 -2.08 -25.00 -21.44
N ASN A 97 -1.46 -25.93 -20.71
CA ASN A 97 -0.22 -25.75 -19.98
C ASN A 97 -0.29 -24.58 -18.97
N TYR A 98 -1.26 -24.62 -18.04
CA TYR A 98 -1.35 -23.68 -16.92
C TYR A 98 -2.07 -24.27 -15.70
N TYR A 99 -1.90 -23.64 -14.53
CA TYR A 99 -2.70 -23.93 -13.34
C TYR A 99 -3.93 -23.02 -13.27
N LEU A 100 -5.11 -23.60 -13.16
CA LEU A 100 -6.35 -22.90 -12.84
C LEU A 100 -6.55 -22.89 -11.32
N VAL A 101 -6.54 -21.70 -10.73
CA VAL A 101 -6.82 -21.49 -9.30
C VAL A 101 -8.20 -20.87 -9.18
N ASN A 102 -9.14 -21.63 -8.61
CA ASN A 102 -10.49 -21.15 -8.34
C ASN A 102 -10.51 -20.47 -6.97
N LEU A 103 -10.95 -19.22 -6.97
CA LEU A 103 -11.05 -18.35 -5.81
C LEU A 103 -12.52 -18.01 -5.57
N PHE A 104 -12.92 -17.92 -4.31
CA PHE A 104 -14.21 -17.37 -3.93
C PHE A 104 -13.99 -16.09 -3.14
N LEU A 105 -14.56 -14.98 -3.62
CA LEU A 105 -14.49 -13.68 -2.95
C LEU A 105 -15.38 -13.70 -1.70
N LEU A 106 -14.78 -13.53 -0.52
CA LEU A 106 -15.54 -13.40 0.72
C LEU A 106 -16.02 -11.95 0.88
N ASN A 107 -17.28 -11.70 0.51
CA ASN A 107 -17.96 -10.44 0.81
C ASN A 107 -18.79 -10.58 2.09
N ASP A 108 -18.99 -9.48 2.82
CA ASP A 108 -19.70 -9.43 4.12
C ASP A 108 -19.05 -10.33 5.19
N PHE A 109 -17.99 -9.85 5.83
CA PHE A 109 -17.48 -10.47 7.05
C PHE A 109 -18.52 -10.32 8.17
N GLU A 110 -18.94 -11.41 8.79
CA GLU A 110 -19.57 -11.27 10.10
C GLU A 110 -18.51 -10.85 11.13
N PRO A 111 -18.84 -9.99 12.11
CA PRO A 111 -17.90 -9.55 13.15
C PRO A 111 -17.23 -10.69 13.95
N ASN A 112 -17.72 -11.93 13.81
CA ASN A 112 -17.20 -13.13 14.47
C ASN A 112 -16.39 -14.06 13.53
N ASP A 113 -16.26 -13.73 12.24
CA ASP A 113 -15.38 -14.45 11.29
C ASP A 113 -13.88 -14.10 11.46
N VAL A 114 -13.52 -13.60 12.64
CA VAL A 114 -12.18 -13.24 13.16
C VAL A 114 -11.19 -14.43 13.17
N ARG A 115 -11.59 -15.59 12.63
CA ARG A 115 -10.69 -16.70 12.30
C ARG A 115 -9.95 -16.52 10.98
N ILE A 116 -10.22 -15.47 10.23
CA ILE A 116 -9.19 -14.86 9.38
C ILE A 116 -8.17 -14.29 10.35
N SER A 117 -7.20 -15.14 10.66
CA SER A 117 -6.29 -14.94 11.75
C SER A 117 -5.56 -13.62 11.56
N THR A 118 -5.45 -12.93 12.69
CA THR A 118 -4.40 -11.97 13.00
C THR A 118 -2.98 -12.46 12.68
N ASP A 119 -2.78 -13.69 12.18
CA ASP A 119 -1.50 -14.19 11.64
C ASP A 119 -1.25 -13.79 10.17
N TYR A 120 -2.29 -13.49 9.38
CA TYR A 120 -2.13 -13.12 7.95
C TYR A 120 -2.65 -11.74 7.58
N SER A 121 -3.36 -11.04 8.47
CA SER A 121 -3.51 -9.58 8.38
C SER A 121 -2.18 -8.94 8.77
N ASP A 122 -1.17 -9.09 7.92
CA ASP A 122 0.12 -8.43 8.03
C ASP A 122 -0.17 -6.95 8.36
N ARG A 123 0.22 -6.46 9.54
CA ARG A 123 -0.13 -5.09 9.99
C ARG A 123 0.30 -4.07 8.93
N ARG A 124 1.32 -4.45 8.14
CA ARG A 124 1.75 -3.80 6.91
C ARG A 124 0.69 -3.68 5.82
N ASN A 125 -0.10 -4.72 5.54
CA ASN A 125 -1.17 -4.68 4.55
C ASN A 125 -2.26 -3.70 4.96
N ILE A 126 -2.71 -3.74 6.22
CA ILE A 126 -3.68 -2.77 6.74
C ILE A 126 -3.09 -1.36 6.64
N LYS A 127 -1.82 -1.16 7.03
CA LYS A 127 -1.14 0.13 6.88
C LYS A 127 -1.11 0.60 5.43
N ASN A 128 -0.78 -0.28 4.49
CA ASN A 128 -0.71 0.06 3.06
C ASN A 128 -2.10 0.40 2.50
N CYS A 129 -3.14 -0.36 2.84
CA CYS A 129 -4.53 -0.03 2.51
C CYS A 129 -4.92 1.35 3.04
N LEU A 130 -4.60 1.64 4.30
CA LEU A 130 -4.86 2.94 4.90
C LEU A 130 -4.05 4.05 4.23
N SER A 131 -2.79 3.82 3.91
CA SER A 131 -1.95 4.78 3.18
C SER A 131 -2.52 5.10 1.80
N THR A 132 -3.00 4.10 1.06
CA THR A 132 -3.65 4.28 -0.25
C THR A 132 -4.98 5.02 -0.13
N PHE A 133 -5.84 4.60 0.80
CA PHE A 133 -7.11 5.29 1.07
C PHE A 133 -6.88 6.75 1.47
N THR A 134 -5.83 7.01 2.25
CA THR A 134 -5.46 8.35 2.69
C THR A 134 -4.71 9.19 1.64
N LEU A 135 -4.24 8.61 0.53
CA LEU A 135 -3.78 9.40 -0.62
C LEU A 135 -4.98 9.99 -1.39
N GLN A 136 -6.10 9.28 -1.44
CA GLN A 136 -7.34 9.80 -2.03
C GLN A 136 -8.01 10.88 -1.13
N MET A 137 -7.57 10.98 0.13
CA MET A 137 -8.06 11.97 1.08
C MET A 137 -7.67 13.42 0.80
N TYR A 138 -7.01 13.73 -0.33
CA TYR A 138 -6.96 15.11 -0.79
C TYR A 138 -8.37 15.72 -0.85
N TYR A 139 -9.41 14.93 -1.12
CA TYR A 139 -10.79 15.42 -1.27
C TYR A 139 -11.64 15.43 0.02
N VAL A 140 -11.11 15.00 1.17
CA VAL A 140 -11.87 15.03 2.43
C VAL A 140 -11.54 16.25 3.30
N THR A 141 -12.54 16.70 4.03
CA THR A 141 -12.43 17.73 5.07
C THR A 141 -11.69 17.20 6.29
N TYR A 142 -11.18 18.13 7.13
CA TYR A 142 -10.58 17.75 8.41
C TYR A 142 -11.55 17.03 9.36
N ILE A 143 -12.86 17.29 9.25
CA ILE A 143 -13.89 16.63 10.06
C ILE A 143 -14.02 15.17 9.64
N GLU A 144 -14.17 14.91 8.34
CA GLU A 144 -14.25 13.55 7.79
C GLU A 144 -13.00 12.74 8.11
N LEU A 145 -11.81 13.36 8.01
CA LEU A 145 -10.55 12.74 8.41
C LEU A 145 -10.61 12.22 9.86
N ASN A 146 -11.12 13.04 10.78
CA ASN A 146 -11.22 12.65 12.19
C ASN A 146 -12.27 11.57 12.44
N ILE A 147 -13.37 11.57 11.70
CA ILE A 147 -14.39 10.51 11.78
C ILE A 147 -13.76 9.18 11.34
N ILE A 148 -13.10 9.16 10.18
CA ILE A 148 -12.49 7.94 9.63
C ILE A 148 -11.46 7.37 10.59
N TYR A 149 -10.54 8.20 11.11
CA TYR A 149 -9.55 7.70 12.07
C TYR A 149 -10.14 7.25 13.39
N ARG A 150 -11.24 7.85 13.85
CA ARG A 150 -11.94 7.37 15.05
C ARG A 150 -12.49 5.97 14.81
N GLU A 151 -13.14 5.73 13.68
CA GLU A 151 -13.65 4.39 13.35
C GLU A 151 -12.51 3.38 13.18
N LEU A 152 -11.39 3.76 12.55
CA LEU A 152 -10.22 2.88 12.43
C LEU A 152 -9.61 2.52 13.79
N MET A 153 -9.51 3.47 14.72
CA MET A 153 -9.02 3.19 16.08
C MET A 153 -10.01 2.32 16.88
N ASN A 154 -11.32 2.42 16.60
CA ASN A 154 -12.32 1.52 17.20
C ASN A 154 -12.20 0.10 16.66
N LEU A 155 -11.91 -0.05 15.36
CA LEU A 155 -11.70 -1.36 14.71
C LEU A 155 -10.38 -2.01 15.14
N TYR A 156 -9.34 -1.20 15.39
CA TYR A 156 -7.99 -1.66 15.72
C TYR A 156 -7.43 -0.99 16.99
N PRO A 157 -8.03 -1.25 18.17
CA PRO A 157 -7.71 -0.53 19.40
C PRO A 157 -6.28 -0.78 19.94
N SER A 158 -5.63 -1.87 19.53
CA SER A 158 -4.24 -2.18 19.88
C SER A 158 -3.21 -1.45 19.00
N GLU A 159 -3.62 -0.97 17.82
CA GLU A 159 -2.71 -0.52 16.77
C GLU A 159 -2.39 0.97 16.87
N LYS A 160 -1.47 1.33 17.79
CA LYS A 160 -1.09 2.74 18.03
C LYS A 160 -0.50 3.44 16.81
N TRP A 161 0.03 2.72 15.84
CA TRP A 161 0.57 3.31 14.61
C TRP A 161 -0.51 4.01 13.77
N ILE A 162 -1.79 3.64 13.90
CA ILE A 162 -2.90 4.33 13.23
C ILE A 162 -2.96 5.80 13.66
N GLU A 163 -2.63 6.10 14.92
CA GLU A 163 -2.54 7.46 15.43
C GLU A 163 -1.38 8.24 14.77
N ALA A 164 -0.26 7.57 14.45
CA ALA A 164 0.84 8.17 13.72
C ALA A 164 0.40 8.58 12.30
N VAL A 165 -0.33 7.69 11.59
CA VAL A 165 -0.91 8.00 10.27
C VAL A 165 -1.87 9.18 10.37
N LYS A 166 -2.74 9.22 11.40
CA LYS A 166 -3.66 10.34 11.65
C LYS A 166 -2.93 11.67 11.78
N PHE A 167 -1.89 11.73 12.60
CA PHE A 167 -1.10 12.95 12.77
C PHE A 167 -0.38 13.33 11.48
N TYR A 168 0.20 12.36 10.78
CA TYR A 168 0.86 12.58 9.50
C TYR A 168 -0.09 13.21 8.46
N ARG A 169 -1.28 12.62 8.25
CA ARG A 169 -2.29 13.15 7.31
C ARG A 169 -2.87 14.49 7.74
N SER A 170 -3.09 14.67 9.05
CA SER A 170 -3.47 15.99 9.58
C SER A 170 -2.42 17.05 9.26
N GLY A 171 -1.13 16.71 9.37
CA GLY A 171 -0.03 17.60 9.01
C GLY A 171 -0.09 18.01 7.53
N GLN A 172 -0.34 17.06 6.62
CA GLN A 172 -0.49 17.35 5.19
C GLN A 172 -1.67 18.26 4.90
N TYR A 173 -2.82 18.02 5.54
CA TYR A 173 -3.99 18.90 5.44
C TYR A 173 -3.63 20.35 5.82
N PHE A 174 -3.02 20.54 7.00
CA PHE A 174 -2.66 21.89 7.45
C PHE A 174 -1.57 22.53 6.61
N GLN A 175 -0.58 21.76 6.12
CA GLN A 175 0.50 22.29 5.31
C GLN A 175 0.01 22.75 3.93
N TYR A 176 -0.74 21.90 3.23
CA TYR A 176 -1.05 22.12 1.82
C TYR A 176 -2.40 22.80 1.59
N ARG A 177 -3.42 22.51 2.40
CA ARG A 177 -4.75 23.14 2.25
C ARG A 177 -4.88 24.44 3.04
N GLU A 178 -4.55 24.40 4.33
CA GLU A 178 -4.67 25.58 5.20
C GLU A 178 -3.44 26.50 5.15
N LYS A 179 -2.32 26.03 4.56
CA LYS A 179 -1.03 26.76 4.52
C LYS A 179 -0.47 27.11 5.91
N GLN A 180 -0.84 26.34 6.92
CA GLN A 180 -0.44 26.49 8.32
C GLN A 180 0.75 25.59 8.65
N CYS A 181 1.95 25.98 8.17
CA CYS A 181 3.17 25.16 8.34
C CYS A 181 3.55 24.91 9.81
N GLN A 182 3.28 25.86 10.71
CA GLN A 182 3.57 25.67 12.14
C GLN A 182 2.68 24.58 12.77
N VAL A 183 1.39 24.58 12.44
CA VAL A 183 0.45 23.55 12.90
C VAL A 183 0.82 22.20 12.29
N ALA A 184 1.13 22.17 10.99
CA ALA A 184 1.58 20.96 10.31
C ALA A 184 2.84 20.37 10.95
N LEU A 185 3.83 21.21 11.27
CA LEU A 185 5.06 20.82 11.93
C LEU A 185 4.80 20.12 13.28
N ASP A 186 3.88 20.65 14.08
CA ASP A 186 3.52 20.03 15.37
C ASP A 186 2.85 18.67 15.17
N LYS A 187 2.01 18.53 14.15
CA LYS A 187 1.39 17.24 13.79
C LYS A 187 2.45 16.23 13.33
N TYR A 188 3.36 16.62 12.43
CA TYR A 188 4.43 15.73 11.96
C TYR A 188 5.38 15.31 13.09
N LYS A 189 5.70 16.20 14.03
CA LYS A 189 6.51 15.85 15.21
C LYS A 189 5.83 14.80 16.08
N ARG A 190 4.50 14.90 16.28
CA ARG A 190 3.72 13.87 17.00
C ARG A 190 3.70 12.54 16.24
N ALA A 191 3.46 12.58 14.93
CA ALA A 191 3.53 11.38 14.09
C ALA A 191 4.90 10.69 14.22
N LEU A 192 5.98 11.47 14.09
CA LEU A 192 7.35 10.96 14.19
C LEU A 192 7.65 10.35 15.56
N MET A 193 7.15 10.94 16.64
CA MET A 193 7.31 10.40 17.99
C MET A 193 6.71 8.99 18.11
N ILE A 194 5.53 8.78 17.52
CA ILE A 194 4.87 7.47 17.51
C ILE A 194 5.58 6.52 16.55
N TRP A 195 5.92 6.94 15.33
CA TRP A 195 6.61 6.06 14.38
C TRP A 195 7.92 5.50 14.94
N ARG A 196 8.67 6.31 15.68
CA ARG A 196 9.90 5.85 16.32
C ARG A 196 9.72 4.76 17.36
N SER A 197 8.53 4.60 17.96
CA SER A 197 8.28 3.45 18.84
C SER A 197 8.13 2.13 18.06
N PHE A 198 8.11 2.19 16.73
CA PHE A 198 8.00 1.06 15.81
C PHE A 198 9.23 0.93 14.88
N ASP A 199 10.34 1.62 15.17
CA ASP A 199 11.52 1.63 14.29
C ASP A 199 12.15 0.22 14.15
N GLU A 200 12.00 -0.61 15.18
CA GLU A 200 12.47 -2.02 15.22
C GLU A 200 11.36 -3.03 14.86
N ASP A 201 10.16 -2.55 14.53
CA ASP A 201 9.02 -3.39 14.15
C ASP A 201 9.16 -3.84 12.68
N ASN A 202 9.75 -5.03 12.50
CA ASN A 202 9.98 -5.63 11.18
C ASN A 202 8.69 -6.02 10.44
N ASP A 203 7.59 -6.21 11.17
CA ASP A 203 6.28 -6.54 10.61
C ASP A 203 5.67 -5.28 9.99
N LEU A 204 5.55 -4.21 10.79
CA LEU A 204 4.99 -2.95 10.32
C LEU A 204 5.90 -2.22 9.31
N ASN A 205 7.22 -2.37 9.43
CA ASN A 205 8.27 -1.73 8.64
C ASN A 205 7.97 -0.25 8.34
N CYS A 206 8.19 0.62 9.33
CA CYS A 206 7.84 2.04 9.25
C CYS A 206 8.98 2.94 8.74
N SER A 207 10.08 2.38 8.22
CA SER A 207 11.23 3.17 7.76
C SER A 207 10.84 4.20 6.67
N ILE A 208 9.96 3.83 5.75
CA ILE A 208 9.43 4.74 4.73
C ILE A 208 8.60 5.87 5.38
N ASP A 209 7.71 5.53 6.32
CA ASP A 209 6.84 6.48 7.01
C ASP A 209 7.65 7.51 7.82
N ILE A 210 8.69 7.05 8.51
CA ILE A 210 9.63 7.90 9.23
C ILE A 210 10.37 8.83 8.26
N GLY A 211 10.87 8.28 7.14
CA GLY A 211 11.57 9.04 6.11
C GLY A 211 10.69 10.16 5.52
N HIS A 212 9.46 9.83 5.14
CA HIS A 212 8.48 10.81 4.65
C HIS A 212 8.18 11.89 5.67
N THR A 213 8.01 11.51 6.94
CA THR A 213 7.73 12.47 8.01
C THR A 213 8.87 13.47 8.19
N TYR A 214 10.13 13.03 8.10
CA TYR A 214 11.28 13.95 8.13
C TYR A 214 11.33 14.90 6.94
N ILE A 215 11.00 14.43 5.72
CA ILE A 215 10.92 15.32 4.55
C ILE A 215 9.91 16.42 4.80
N LEU A 216 8.69 16.07 5.24
CA LEU A 216 7.62 17.05 5.46
C LEU A 216 7.97 18.04 6.58
N ILE A 217 8.67 17.58 7.63
CA ILE A 217 9.24 18.46 8.65
C ILE A 217 10.26 19.44 8.04
N GLY A 218 11.17 18.94 7.20
CA GLY A 218 12.15 19.76 6.48
C GLY A 218 11.50 20.81 5.59
N LEU A 219 10.47 20.44 4.84
CA LEU A 219 9.69 21.34 3.98
C LEU A 219 8.91 22.39 4.78
N CYS A 220 8.38 22.04 5.96
CA CYS A 220 7.78 23.01 6.86
C CYS A 220 8.81 24.03 7.36
N TYR A 221 9.99 23.56 7.79
CA TYR A 221 11.09 24.42 8.21
C TYR A 221 11.57 25.35 7.10
N GLN A 222 11.68 24.85 5.87
CA GLN A 222 11.98 25.65 4.68
C GLN A 222 10.92 26.73 4.44
N SER A 223 9.64 26.37 4.52
CA SER A 223 8.51 27.32 4.35
C SER A 223 8.49 28.39 5.45
N LEU A 224 8.88 28.02 6.67
CA LEU A 224 9.01 28.92 7.82
C LEU A 224 10.33 29.72 7.81
N ARG A 225 11.19 29.54 6.81
CA ARG A 225 12.50 30.22 6.67
C ARG A 225 13.40 30.05 7.90
N THR A 226 13.41 28.86 8.48
CA THR A 226 14.30 28.54 9.60
C THR A 226 15.72 28.22 9.13
N ASP A 227 16.61 27.98 10.08
CA ASP A 227 18.01 27.59 9.85
C ASP A 227 18.15 26.43 8.85
N GLU A 228 18.97 26.64 7.82
CA GLU A 228 19.29 25.68 6.76
C GLU A 228 19.89 24.38 7.31
N GLN A 229 20.66 24.43 8.40
CA GLN A 229 21.21 23.24 9.05
C GLN A 229 20.09 22.34 9.60
N VAL A 230 19.01 22.92 10.10
CA VAL A 230 17.85 22.16 10.60
C VAL A 230 17.15 21.47 9.44
N ILE A 231 17.01 22.14 8.30
CA ILE A 231 16.42 21.57 7.09
C ILE A 231 17.28 20.40 6.59
N LYS A 232 18.60 20.62 6.43
CA LYS A 232 19.57 19.59 6.03
C LYS A 232 19.50 18.35 6.90
N LYS A 233 19.51 18.54 8.22
CA LYS A 233 19.46 17.45 9.20
C LYS A 233 18.21 16.59 9.05
N ASN A 234 17.07 17.17 8.69
CA ASN A 234 15.86 16.40 8.43
C ASN A 234 15.96 15.60 7.14
N PHE A 235 16.47 16.18 6.05
CA PHE A 235 16.69 15.42 4.80
C PHE A 235 17.74 14.32 4.94
N ASP A 236 18.80 14.52 5.72
CA ASP A 236 19.79 13.48 6.01
C ASP A 236 19.18 12.32 6.82
N ARG A 237 18.32 12.64 7.80
CA ARG A 237 17.57 11.61 8.53
C ARG A 237 16.62 10.86 7.62
N ALA A 238 15.90 11.54 6.75
CA ALA A 238 15.02 10.91 5.77
C ALA A 238 15.79 9.93 4.87
N HIS A 239 16.94 10.37 4.33
CA HIS A 239 17.82 9.53 3.51
C HIS A 239 18.28 8.29 4.26
N LYS A 240 18.67 8.41 5.54
CA LYS A 240 19.06 7.24 6.35
C LYS A 240 17.94 6.20 6.42
N HIS A 241 16.70 6.63 6.69
CA HIS A 241 15.57 5.70 6.80
C HIS A 241 15.18 5.08 5.47
N TYR A 242 15.25 5.80 4.35
CA TYR A 242 15.03 5.17 3.03
C TYR A 242 16.12 4.17 2.66
N LYS A 243 17.38 4.42 3.02
CA LYS A 243 18.42 3.39 2.86
C LYS A 243 18.12 2.13 3.67
N THR A 244 17.65 2.28 4.91
CA THR A 244 17.20 1.14 5.72
C THR A 244 16.02 0.42 5.05
N ALA A 245 15.01 1.14 4.57
CA ALA A 245 13.86 0.57 3.87
C ALA A 245 14.27 -0.21 2.60
N TYR A 246 15.21 0.33 1.81
CA TYR A 246 15.72 -0.31 0.60
C TYR A 246 16.42 -1.64 0.93
N ASN A 247 17.27 -1.64 1.96
CA ASN A 247 17.98 -2.84 2.40
C ASN A 247 17.04 -3.91 2.97
N ASN A 248 15.92 -3.49 3.57
CA ASN A 248 14.92 -4.37 4.17
C ASN A 248 13.77 -4.73 3.21
N SER A 249 13.83 -4.28 1.95
CA SER A 249 12.76 -4.52 0.97
C SER A 249 12.67 -6.01 0.60
N ARG A 250 11.45 -6.55 0.63
CA ARG A 250 11.19 -7.98 0.35
C ARG A 250 11.00 -8.28 -1.14
N CYS A 251 10.69 -7.26 -1.93
CA CYS A 251 10.45 -7.40 -3.37
C CYS A 251 10.95 -6.17 -4.14
N GLU A 252 11.02 -6.31 -5.46
CA GLU A 252 11.54 -5.27 -6.36
C GLU A 252 10.63 -4.03 -6.43
N HIS A 253 9.32 -4.22 -6.19
CA HIS A 253 8.37 -3.11 -6.12
C HIS A 253 8.70 -2.16 -4.96
N GLU A 254 8.90 -2.69 -3.75
CA GLU A 254 9.28 -1.91 -2.56
C GLU A 254 10.63 -1.18 -2.74
N ARG A 255 11.59 -1.83 -3.41
CA ARG A 255 12.87 -1.20 -3.75
C ARG A 255 12.68 -0.02 -4.67
N THR A 256 11.84 -0.18 -5.69
CA THR A 256 11.52 0.86 -6.67
C THR A 256 10.88 2.06 -5.99
N GLU A 257 9.85 1.84 -5.16
CA GLU A 257 9.22 2.91 -4.37
C GLU A 257 10.23 3.66 -3.49
N THR A 258 11.16 2.92 -2.87
CA THR A 258 12.20 3.51 -2.03
C THR A 258 13.22 4.32 -2.84
N LEU A 259 13.55 3.88 -4.06
CA LEU A 259 14.42 4.61 -4.97
C LEU A 259 13.78 5.93 -5.43
N ASP A 260 12.47 5.93 -5.73
CA ASP A 260 11.74 7.16 -6.04
C ASP A 260 11.78 8.15 -4.88
N CYS A 261 11.63 7.65 -3.65
CA CYS A 261 11.75 8.45 -2.43
C CYS A 261 13.16 9.05 -2.25
N LEU A 262 14.21 8.27 -2.55
CA LEU A 262 15.60 8.74 -2.52
C LEU A 262 15.87 9.79 -3.61
N ALA A 263 15.35 9.59 -4.82
CA ALA A 263 15.46 10.54 -5.92
C ALA A 263 14.81 11.89 -5.55
N ASN A 264 13.64 11.87 -4.92
CA ASN A 264 12.96 13.07 -4.42
C ASN A 264 13.81 13.83 -3.38
N ILE A 265 14.49 13.14 -2.45
CA ILE A 265 15.42 13.80 -1.52
C ILE A 265 16.57 14.45 -2.27
N CYS A 266 17.17 13.74 -3.23
CA CYS A 266 18.27 14.28 -4.03
C CYS A 266 17.84 15.56 -4.76
N ALA A 267 16.65 15.58 -5.37
CA ALA A 267 16.10 16.76 -6.00
C ALA A 267 15.91 17.92 -5.01
N HIS A 268 15.33 17.66 -3.83
CA HIS A 268 15.17 18.68 -2.79
C HIS A 268 16.50 19.22 -2.26
N LYS A 269 17.51 18.36 -2.16
CA LYS A 269 18.87 18.82 -1.89
C LYS A 269 19.32 19.72 -3.05
N MET A 270 19.33 19.30 -4.30
CA MET A 270 19.84 20.11 -5.41
C MET A 270 19.19 21.50 -5.57
N LEU A 271 17.94 21.67 -5.11
CA LEU A 271 17.20 22.94 -5.15
C LEU A 271 17.49 23.90 -3.97
N LEU A 272 18.09 23.41 -2.89
CA LEU A 272 18.64 24.30 -1.86
C LEU A 272 19.96 24.89 -2.40
N PRO A 273 20.19 26.21 -2.30
CA PRO A 273 21.47 26.81 -2.65
C PRO A 273 22.49 26.39 -1.58
N TRP A 274 22.96 25.13 -1.63
CA TRP A 274 24.11 24.70 -0.85
C TRP A 274 25.27 25.57 -1.30
N LYS A 275 25.62 26.56 -0.50
CA LYS A 275 26.95 27.12 -0.60
C LYS A 275 27.87 25.98 -0.21
N ASP A 276 28.44 25.31 -1.21
CA ASP A 276 29.56 24.43 -1.01
C ASP A 276 30.58 25.18 -0.15
N GLU A 277 30.77 24.72 1.08
CA GLU A 277 31.94 25.08 1.84
C GLU A 277 33.12 24.62 1.00
N LYS A 278 33.85 25.61 0.48
CA LYS A 278 35.00 25.42 -0.40
C LYS A 278 35.93 24.36 0.19
N LEU A 279 36.30 23.41 -0.68
CA LEU A 279 37.48 22.54 -0.56
C LEU A 279 38.72 23.32 -0.13
#